data_AF-A0A9X0B8Q7-F1
#
_entry.id   AF-A0A9X0B8Q7-F1
#
_cell.length_a   1.000
_cell.length_b   1.000
_cell.length_c   1.000
_cell.angle_alpha   90.00
_cell.angle_beta   90.00
_cell.angle_gamma   90.00
#
_symmetry.space_group_name_H-M   'P 1'
#
loop_
_entity.id
_entity.type
_entity.pdbx_description
1 polymer ?
#
loop_
_entity_poly.entity_id
_entity_poly.type
_entity_poly.pdbx_seq_one_letter_code
_entity_poly.pdbx_strand_id
1 'polypeptide(L)'
;MQQQSFYESNIPIAKSDLRNDGQIPTMHQYFDGGQCRVFRVTFMDGESRAIRVPLFVRHDSQDIVIQLLESEARILQEFELKGFSWAARLRGCSLTFDNAIKYPFIALTWIPVVSLYVR
;
A
#
# COMPACT_ATOMS: atom_id res chain seq x y z
N MET A 1 -20.95 -9.05 -13.13
CA MET A 1 -19.82 -8.24 -12.63
C MET A 1 -19.93 -8.19 -11.13
N GLN A 2 -19.17 -9.02 -10.41
CA GLN A 2 -19.13 -8.93 -8.95
C GLN A 2 -18.27 -7.74 -8.57
N GLN A 3 -18.90 -6.71 -8.03
CA GLN A 3 -18.22 -5.65 -7.31
C GLN A 3 -17.63 -6.32 -6.07
N GLN A 4 -16.34 -6.68 -6.10
CA GLN A 4 -15.65 -7.21 -4.94
C GLN A 4 -15.66 -6.14 -3.84
N SER A 5 -16.23 -6.49 -2.69
CA SER A 5 -16.39 -5.57 -1.57
C SER A 5 -15.03 -5.25 -0.94
N PHE A 6 -14.41 -4.16 -1.36
CA PHE A 6 -13.26 -3.56 -0.69
C PHE A 6 -13.75 -2.75 0.53
N TYR A 7 -13.18 -3.02 1.71
CA TYR A 7 -13.57 -2.35 2.96
C TYR A 7 -12.55 -1.28 3.36
N GLU A 8 -12.70 -0.08 2.80
CA GLU A 8 -11.81 1.06 3.04
C GLU A 8 -11.66 1.41 4.54
N SER A 9 -12.75 1.34 5.31
CA SER A 9 -12.76 1.63 6.74
C SER A 9 -11.84 0.74 7.58
N ASN A 10 -11.44 -0.42 7.04
CA ASN A 10 -10.64 -1.42 7.75
C ASN A 10 -9.14 -1.26 7.50
N ILE A 11 -8.72 -0.28 6.69
CA ILE A 11 -7.30 -0.01 6.41
C ILE A 11 -6.48 0.24 7.68
N PRO A 12 -6.93 1.05 8.66
CA PRO A 12 -6.19 1.22 9.91
C PRO A 12 -5.93 -0.09 10.65
N ILE A 13 -6.93 -0.97 10.70
CA ILE A 13 -6.85 -2.27 11.39
C ILE A 13 -5.89 -3.19 10.65
N ALA A 14 -6.09 -3.37 9.34
CA ALA A 14 -5.21 -4.20 8.51
C ALA A 14 -3.75 -3.74 8.53
N LYS A 15 -3.52 -2.43 8.74
CA LYS A 15 -2.17 -1.90 8.86
C LYS A 15 -1.57 -2.05 10.26
N SER A 16 -2.39 -1.94 11.31
CA SER A 16 -1.98 -2.24 12.68
C SER A 16 -1.41 -3.66 12.77
N ASP A 17 -2.02 -4.63 12.09
CA ASP A 17 -1.54 -6.03 12.03
C ASP A 17 -0.14 -6.17 11.42
N LEU A 18 0.31 -5.19 10.63
CA LEU A 18 1.65 -5.17 10.02
C LEU A 18 2.68 -4.39 10.86
N ARG A 19 2.33 -3.92 12.05
CA ARG A 19 3.29 -3.40 13.04
C ARG A 19 3.24 -4.25 14.29
N ASN A 20 4.42 -4.51 14.85
CA ASN A 20 4.54 -5.29 16.08
C ASN A 20 4.07 -4.51 17.34
N ASP A 21 3.79 -3.21 17.23
CA ASP A 21 3.40 -2.35 18.35
C ASP A 21 1.89 -2.17 18.54
N GLY A 22 1.07 -2.75 17.64
CA GLY A 22 -0.39 -2.69 17.73
C GLY A 22 -0.98 -1.27 17.61
N GLN A 23 -0.19 -0.29 17.14
CA GLN A 23 -0.68 1.06 16.96
C GLN A 23 -1.64 1.12 15.77
N ILE A 24 -2.87 1.60 16.03
CA ILE A 24 -3.85 1.90 15.00
C ILE A 24 -3.54 3.30 14.43
N PRO A 25 -3.20 3.42 13.14
CA PRO A 25 -2.90 4.73 12.56
C PRO A 25 -4.18 5.50 12.23
N THR A 26 -4.06 6.82 12.14
CA THR A 26 -5.11 7.67 11.58
C THR A 26 -5.02 7.64 10.05
N MET A 27 -6.13 7.36 9.38
CA MET A 27 -6.25 7.49 7.93
C MET A 27 -6.54 8.94 7.57
N HIS A 28 -5.80 9.48 6.60
CA HIS A 28 -5.99 10.84 6.10
C HIS A 28 -6.72 10.82 4.75
N GLN A 29 -6.09 11.39 3.72
CA GLN A 29 -6.57 11.40 2.34
C GLN A 29 -6.07 10.18 1.56
N TYR A 30 -6.76 9.89 0.46
CA TYR A 30 -6.31 8.96 -0.56
C TYR A 30 -5.95 9.69 -1.85
N PHE A 31 -5.19 9.00 -2.69
CA PHE A 31 -4.82 9.44 -4.02
C PHE A 31 -5.09 8.31 -5.01
N ASP A 32 -5.79 8.61 -6.10
CA ASP A 32 -5.95 7.68 -7.21
C ASP A 32 -4.86 7.94 -8.23
N GLY A 33 -4.16 6.88 -8.66
CA GLY A 33 -3.05 6.98 -9.59
C GLY A 33 -2.81 5.68 -10.32
N GLY A 34 -2.81 5.75 -11.66
CA GLY A 34 -2.61 4.59 -12.52
C GLY A 34 -3.62 3.48 -12.21
N GLN A 35 -3.11 2.35 -11.70
CA GLN A 35 -3.90 1.16 -11.37
C GLN A 35 -4.28 1.06 -9.88
N CYS A 36 -3.91 2.04 -9.06
CA CYS A 36 -4.01 1.95 -7.61
C CYS A 36 -4.73 3.14 -6.97
N ARG A 37 -5.36 2.87 -5.82
CA ARG A 37 -5.66 3.87 -4.80
C ARG A 37 -4.62 3.78 -3.70
N VAL A 38 -4.06 4.92 -3.29
CA VAL A 38 -3.02 5.02 -2.26
C VAL A 38 -3.54 5.83 -1.10
N PHE A 39 -3.61 5.21 0.08
CA PHE A 39 -4.03 5.86 1.32
C PHE A 39 -2.82 6.32 2.11
N ARG A 40 -2.87 7.53 2.64
CA ARG A 40 -1.90 7.98 3.64
C ARG A 40 -2.42 7.63 5.03
N VAL A 41 -1.60 6.94 5.80
CA VAL A 41 -1.86 6.65 7.21
C VAL A 41 -0.72 7.20 8.07
N THR A 42 -1.03 7.76 9.24
CA THR A 42 -0.03 8.32 10.15
C THR A 42 -0.20 7.70 11.54
N PHE A 43 0.91 7.28 12.14
CA PHE A 43 0.97 6.72 13.49
C PHE A 43 1.19 7.81 14.54
N MET A 44 1.00 7.46 15.82
CA MET A 44 1.16 8.41 16.93
C MET A 44 2.60 8.89 17.09
N ASP A 45 3.57 8.09 16.65
CA ASP A 45 5.00 8.44 16.59
C ASP A 45 5.35 9.43 15.45
N GLY A 46 4.35 9.83 14.64
CA GLY A 46 4.52 10.72 13.50
C GLY A 46 4.98 10.02 12.22
N GLU A 47 5.27 8.71 12.24
CA GLU A 47 5.59 7.97 11.03
C GLU A 47 4.37 7.96 10.08
N SER A 48 4.59 8.33 8.82
CA SER A 48 3.58 8.19 7.77
C SER A 48 3.90 7.00 6.87
N ARG A 49 2.86 6.26 6.46
CA ARG A 49 2.96 5.17 5.47
C ARG A 49 1.96 5.36 4.34
N ALA A 50 2.33 4.87 3.17
CA ALA A 50 1.47 4.78 2.00
C ALA A 50 0.92 3.36 1.90
N ILE A 51 -0.41 3.21 1.90
CA ILE A 51 -1.07 1.92 1.68
C ILE A 51 -1.59 1.90 0.25
N ARG A 52 -0.98 1.09 -0.60
CA ARG A 52 -1.29 0.99 -2.02
C ARG A 52 -2.18 -0.23 -2.26
N VAL A 53 -3.36 0.02 -2.81
CA VAL A 53 -4.39 -0.98 -3.10
C VAL A 53 -4.69 -0.94 -4.61
N PRO A 54 -4.48 -2.03 -5.37
CA PRO A 54 -4.60 -2.03 -6.82
C PRO A 54 -6.06 -2.12 -7.32
N LEU A 55 -6.92 -1.20 -6.87
CA LEU A 55 -8.37 -1.21 -7.13
C LEU A 55 -8.76 -1.02 -8.61
N PHE A 56 -7.86 -0.51 -9.46
CA PHE A 56 -8.15 -0.17 -10.84
C PHE A 56 -7.48 -1.11 -11.86
N VAL A 57 -7.00 -2.26 -11.38
CA VAL A 57 -6.54 -3.37 -12.23
C VAL A 57 -7.79 -4.02 -12.85
N ARG A 58 -8.11 -3.66 -14.10
CA ARG A 58 -9.38 -4.00 -14.75
C ARG A 58 -9.35 -5.42 -15.31
N HIS A 59 -10.42 -6.19 -15.06
CA HIS A 59 -10.69 -7.51 -15.66
C HIS A 59 -9.67 -8.62 -15.36
N ASP A 60 -8.77 -8.40 -14.42
CA ASP A 60 -7.78 -9.38 -14.02
C ASP A 60 -8.35 -10.33 -12.96
N SER A 61 -7.89 -11.59 -13.01
CA SER A 61 -8.20 -12.56 -11.98
C SER A 61 -7.55 -12.18 -10.64
N GLN A 62 -8.06 -12.73 -9.54
CA GLN A 62 -7.43 -12.55 -8.22
C GLN A 62 -5.94 -12.94 -8.23
N ASP A 63 -5.59 -14.00 -8.95
CA ASP A 63 -4.21 -14.46 -9.09
C ASP A 63 -3.33 -13.42 -9.78
N ILE A 64 -3.83 -12.73 -10.82
CA ILE A 64 -3.07 -11.68 -11.51
C ILE A 64 -2.83 -10.49 -10.57
N VAL A 65 -3.84 -10.09 -9.79
CA VAL A 65 -3.68 -9.01 -8.79
C VAL A 65 -2.62 -9.38 -7.75
N ILE A 66 -2.62 -10.62 -7.27
CA ILE A 66 -1.63 -11.13 -6.31
C ILE A 66 -0.23 -11.14 -6.94
N GLN A 67 -0.07 -11.71 -8.14
CA GLN A 67 1.21 -11.76 -8.86
C GLN A 67 1.79 -10.38 -9.16
N LEU A 68 0.92 -9.40 -9.47
CA LEU A 68 1.32 -8.01 -9.68
C LEU A 68 1.95 -7.43 -8.40
N LEU A 69 1.27 -7.56 -7.26
CA LEU A 69 1.78 -7.05 -5.98
C LEU A 69 3.02 -7.81 -5.51
N GLU A 70 3.10 -9.13 -5.72
CA GLU A 70 4.30 -9.92 -5.44
C GLU A 70 5.50 -9.45 -6.24
N SER A 71 5.29 -9.13 -7.52
CA SER A 71 6.34 -8.61 -8.40
C SER A 71 6.76 -7.21 -7.96
N GLU A 72 5.81 -6.34 -7.62
CA GLU A 72 6.08 -5.00 -7.10
C GLU A 72 6.85 -5.05 -5.78
N ALA A 73 6.44 -5.89 -4.83
CA ALA A 73 7.12 -6.09 -3.56
C ALA A 73 8.57 -6.56 -3.74
N ARG A 74 8.81 -7.53 -4.64
CA ARG A 74 10.17 -8.00 -4.96
C ARG A 74 11.05 -6.89 -5.53
N ILE A 75 10.54 -6.08 -6.45
CA ILE A 75 11.29 -4.95 -7.03
C ILE A 75 11.65 -3.92 -5.95
N LEU A 76 10.71 -3.59 -5.07
CA LEU A 76 10.97 -2.64 -3.97
C LEU A 76 12.03 -3.14 -2.99
N GLN A 77 12.01 -4.44 -2.67
CA GLN A 77 13.05 -5.07 -1.86
C GLN A 77 14.42 -4.99 -2.55
N GLU A 78 14.49 -5.28 -3.85
CA GLU A 78 15.72 -5.15 -4.64
C GLU A 78 16.26 -3.71 -4.65
N PHE A 79 15.38 -2.71 -4.72
CA PHE A 79 15.80 -1.31 -4.64
C PHE A 79 16.37 -0.95 -3.27
N GLU A 80 15.77 -1.44 -2.18
CA GLU A 80 16.29 -1.23 -0.82
C GLU A 80 17.65 -1.91 -0.63
N LEU A 81 17.81 -3.16 -1.11
CA LEU A 81 19.08 -3.90 -1.04
C LEU A 81 20.21 -3.22 -1.83
N LYS A 82 19.89 -2.60 -2.97
CA LYS A 82 20.86 -1.87 -3.80
C LYS A 82 21.11 -0.43 -3.35
N GLY A 83 20.45 0.01 -2.28
CA GLY A 83 20.69 1.33 -1.68
C GLY A 83 20.08 2.51 -2.45
N PHE A 84 19.03 2.28 -3.26
CA PHE A 84 18.33 3.36 -3.96
C PHE A 84 17.54 4.22 -2.98
N SER A 85 18.14 5.33 -2.53
CA SER A 85 17.58 6.21 -1.49
C SER A 85 16.31 6.95 -1.90
N TRP A 86 16.08 7.13 -3.20
CA TRP A 86 14.88 7.78 -3.74
C TRP A 86 13.67 6.84 -3.82
N ALA A 87 13.87 5.53 -3.71
CA ALA A 87 12.80 4.55 -3.82
C ALA A 87 12.04 4.42 -2.49
N ALA A 88 10.72 4.22 -2.57
CA ALA A 88 9.93 3.88 -1.40
C ALA A 88 10.33 2.49 -0.88
N ARG A 89 10.40 2.33 0.44
CA ARG A 89 10.78 1.08 1.08
C ARG A 89 9.54 0.27 1.44
N LEU A 90 9.61 -1.04 1.25
CA LEU A 90 8.53 -1.95 1.62
C LEU A 90 8.50 -2.10 3.15
N ARG A 91 7.33 -1.87 3.75
CA ARG A 91 7.07 -1.99 5.20
C ARG A 91 6.06 -3.08 5.55
N GLY A 92 5.73 -3.92 4.58
CA GLY A 92 4.80 -5.04 4.74
C GLY A 92 3.81 -5.13 3.57
N CYS A 93 3.13 -6.26 3.46
CA CYS A 93 2.12 -6.51 2.45
C CYS A 93 1.10 -7.54 2.94
N SER A 94 -0.07 -7.56 2.32
CA SER A 94 -1.04 -8.65 2.41
C SER A 94 -1.36 -9.09 0.99
N LEU A 95 -0.96 -10.30 0.62
CA LEU A 95 -1.09 -10.85 -0.73
C LEU A 95 -2.26 -11.83 -0.84
N THR A 96 -3.35 -11.51 -0.15
CA THR A 96 -4.57 -12.33 -0.09
C THR A 96 -5.79 -11.44 -0.08
N PHE A 97 -6.91 -11.96 -0.59
CA PHE A 97 -8.21 -11.34 -0.43
C PHE A 97 -8.85 -11.67 0.92
N ASP A 98 -8.32 -12.65 1.65
CA ASP A 98 -8.78 -12.97 3.00
C ASP A 98 -8.01 -12.17 4.05
N ASN A 99 -8.22 -10.86 4.03
CA ASN A 99 -7.73 -9.94 5.05
C ASN A 99 -8.85 -8.98 5.48
N ALA A 100 -8.57 -8.12 6.47
CA ALA A 100 -9.59 -7.21 7.02
C ALA A 100 -10.17 -6.22 5.99
N ILE A 101 -9.42 -5.83 4.94
CA ILE A 101 -9.92 -4.94 3.87
C ILE A 101 -10.50 -5.69 2.66
N LYS A 102 -10.46 -7.03 2.69
CA LYS A 102 -10.87 -7.96 1.61
C LYS A 102 -10.21 -7.70 0.25
N TYR A 103 -8.99 -7.19 0.27
CA TYR A 103 -8.24 -6.89 -0.95
C TYR A 103 -6.72 -6.92 -0.70
N PRO A 104 -5.90 -7.42 -1.63
CA PRO A 104 -4.45 -7.38 -1.51
C PRO A 104 -3.90 -5.95 -1.46
N PHE A 105 -2.81 -5.72 -0.71
CA PHE A 105 -2.19 -4.40 -0.62
C PHE A 105 -0.72 -4.47 -0.23
N ILE A 106 0.01 -3.39 -0.51
CA ILE A 106 1.38 -3.17 -0.02
C ILE A 106 1.45 -1.89 0.80
N ALA A 107 2.27 -1.91 1.85
CA ALA A 107 2.52 -0.77 2.70
C ALA A 107 3.95 -0.28 2.50
N LEU A 108 4.10 0.99 2.16
CA LEU A 108 5.38 1.61 1.82
C LEU A 108 5.69 2.77 2.78
N THR A 109 6.96 3.15 2.86
CA THR A 109 7.34 4.45 3.46
C THR A 109 6.65 5.58 2.72
N TRP A 110 6.07 6.52 3.45
CA TRP A 110 5.56 7.74 2.84
C TRP A 110 6.73 8.64 2.41
N ILE A 111 6.80 8.96 1.13
CA ILE A 111 7.71 9.98 0.60
C ILE A 111 6.90 11.27 0.43
N PRO A 112 7.20 12.34 1.20
CA PRO A 112 6.54 13.62 1.01
C PRO A 112 6.78 14.10 -0.42
N VAL A 113 5.71 14.49 -1.11
CA VAL A 113 5.85 15.17 -2.41
C VAL A 113 6.49 16.52 -2.13
N VAL A 114 7.77 16.63 -2.45
CA VAL A 114 8.35 17.91 -2.81
C VAL A 114 8.07 18.03 -4.30
N SER A 115 7.26 19.01 -4.71
CA SER A 115 7.02 19.25 -6.15
C SER A 115 8.37 19.31 -6.85
N LEU A 116 8.64 18.32 -7.70
CA LEU A 116 9.79 18.34 -8.59
C LEU A 116 9.49 19.43 -9.62
N TYR A 117 9.84 20.68 -9.30
CA TYR A 117 9.87 21.75 -10.28
C TYR A 117 10.95 21.38 -11.29
N VAL A 118 10.54 20.76 -12.40
CA VAL A 118 11.35 20.65 -13.60
C VAL A 118 11.42 22.06 -14.17
N ARG A 119 12.58 22.71 -14.02
CA ARG A 119 12.91 23.97 -14.69
C ARG A 119 13.30 23.72 -16.13
#